data_AF-A0A924S244-F1
#
_entry.id   AF-A0A924S244-F1
#
_cell.length_a   1.000
_cell.length_b   1.000
_cell.length_c   1.000
_cell.angle_alpha   90.00
_cell.angle_beta   90.00
_cell.angle_gamma   90.00
#
_symmetry.space_group_name_H-M   'P 1'
#
loop_
_entity.id
_entity.type
_entity.pdbx_description
1 polymer ?
#
loop_
_entity_poly.entity_id
_entity_poly.type
_entity_poly.pdbx_seq_one_letter_code
_entity_poly.pdbx_strand_id
1 'polypeptide(L)'
;MTRQNRLLLLCLLALGPLSAAGKQLWLIGGGEPVCSSEEPEFCIPAKRAQAQAYFARIQALHEKQFRFSQQARKQLASIQAWAGDAARTDSTIKQLDALAANNSGKTFAAHDWHALLEPLALGDEPLGLVDDIFQVRALRRDGSTQEYQTFLDGSADYVQATFRDFVASAAAGPQRKDKSGKPRLVILTASSNDAFEYVSYYLSLFEAAGAEALWLPLEPALIRATDCARLDDLRFEWNGVHSRAANHPEWAKAQGDFCEHPEKMRSLVDSADGFFVNGGDQS
;
A
#
# COMPACT_ATOMS: atom_id res chain seq x y z
N MET A 1 83.06 19.70 0.43
CA MET A 1 82.32 18.93 -0.59
C MET A 1 82.21 17.50 -0.05
N THR A 2 81.08 16.81 0.11
CA THR A 2 79.77 16.91 -0.55
C THR A 2 78.73 16.07 0.22
N ARG A 3 77.56 16.70 0.44
CA ARG A 3 76.15 16.23 0.56
C ARG A 3 75.78 14.85 1.15
N GLN A 4 74.94 14.96 2.18
CA GLN A 4 73.91 14.02 2.64
C GLN A 4 72.97 13.56 1.51
N ASN A 5 72.51 12.31 1.56
CA ASN A 5 71.23 11.92 0.96
C ASN A 5 70.50 10.93 1.88
N ARG A 6 69.36 11.38 2.41
CA ARG A 6 68.36 10.58 3.13
C ARG A 6 67.50 9.85 2.10
N LEU A 7 67.34 8.54 2.22
CA LEU A 7 66.37 7.78 1.45
C LEU A 7 65.06 7.69 2.27
N LEU A 8 64.03 8.39 1.81
CA LEU A 8 62.66 8.29 2.31
C LEU A 8 62.04 7.00 1.76
N LEU A 9 61.59 6.09 2.64
CA LEU A 9 60.75 4.95 2.26
C LEU A 9 59.30 5.43 2.19
N LEU A 10 58.71 5.49 1.00
CA LEU A 10 57.27 5.74 0.81
C LEU A 10 56.48 4.50 1.24
N CYS A 11 55.70 4.62 2.32
CA CYS A 11 54.58 3.73 2.59
C CYS A 11 53.43 4.05 1.62
N LEU A 12 53.23 3.21 0.61
CA LEU A 12 51.98 3.15 -0.16
C LEU A 12 50.92 2.48 0.72
N LEU A 13 50.17 3.30 1.46
CA LEU A 13 48.88 2.90 2.03
C LEU A 13 47.90 2.70 0.87
N ALA A 14 47.53 1.44 0.62
CA ALA A 14 46.39 1.11 -0.22
C ALA A 14 45.12 1.61 0.49
N LEU A 15 44.68 2.82 0.16
CA LEU A 15 43.34 3.30 0.44
C LEU A 15 42.38 2.51 -0.45
N GLY A 16 41.90 1.37 0.04
CA GLY A 16 40.66 0.79 -0.47
C GLY A 16 39.54 1.84 -0.35
N PRO A 17 38.53 1.83 -1.24
CA PRO A 17 37.43 2.78 -1.12
C PRO A 17 36.78 2.57 0.25
N LEU A 18 36.88 3.58 1.12
CA LEU A 18 35.95 3.72 2.22
C LEU A 18 34.56 3.82 1.58
N SER A 19 33.83 2.70 1.53
CA SER A 19 32.38 2.77 1.42
C SER A 19 31.94 3.53 2.66
N ALA A 20 31.60 4.82 2.48
CA ALA A 20 31.03 5.60 3.55
C ALA A 20 29.76 4.86 3.98
N ALA A 21 29.75 4.39 5.23
CA ALA A 21 28.59 3.82 5.90
C ALA A 21 27.53 4.92 6.13
N GLY A 22 27.02 5.49 5.05
CA GLY A 22 26.02 6.54 5.02
C GLY A 22 24.62 5.95 4.94
N LYS A 23 23.63 6.79 5.24
CA LYS A 23 22.22 6.46 4.98
C LYS A 23 22.04 6.25 3.47
N GLN A 24 21.41 5.15 3.10
CA GLN A 24 21.08 4.86 1.70
C GLN A 24 19.63 5.24 1.44
N LEU A 25 19.38 5.83 0.27
CA LEU A 25 18.05 6.09 -0.24
C LEU A 25 17.90 5.30 -1.54
N TRP A 26 16.85 4.50 -1.61
CA TRP A 26 16.51 3.71 -2.78
C TRP A 26 15.25 4.29 -3.41
N LEU A 27 15.27 4.45 -4.73
CA LEU A 27 14.10 4.78 -5.51
C LEU A 27 13.78 3.55 -6.36
N ILE A 28 12.72 2.84 -5.96
CA ILE A 28 12.19 1.70 -6.71
C ILE A 28 11.03 2.26 -7.55
N GLY A 29 11.08 2.06 -8.86
CA GLY A 29 10.10 2.63 -9.79
C GLY A 29 8.67 2.18 -9.46
N GLY A 30 7.68 3.05 -9.70
CA GLY A 30 6.29 2.88 -9.29
C GLY A 30 5.48 1.82 -10.05
N GLY A 31 6.12 0.76 -10.55
CA GLY A 31 5.47 -0.29 -11.34
C GLY A 31 6.39 -1.48 -11.58
N GLU A 32 7.21 -1.85 -10.59
CA GLU A 32 7.99 -3.08 -10.70
C GLU A 32 7.02 -4.26 -10.92
N PRO A 33 7.22 -5.07 -11.98
CA PRO A 33 6.28 -6.13 -12.35
C PRO A 33 6.44 -7.32 -11.40
N VAL A 34 5.90 -7.17 -10.21
CA VAL A 34 5.89 -8.19 -9.16
C VAL A 34 4.73 -9.14 -9.43
N CYS A 35 5.03 -10.45 -9.48
CA CYS A 35 4.00 -11.48 -9.50
C CYS A 35 3.11 -11.35 -8.25
N SER A 36 1.88 -10.92 -8.45
CA SER A 36 0.90 -10.66 -7.39
C SER A 36 -0.46 -11.28 -7.72
N SER A 37 -1.36 -11.29 -6.75
CA SER A 37 -2.73 -11.72 -6.98
C SER A 37 -3.52 -10.74 -7.84
N GLU A 38 -3.18 -9.46 -7.79
CA GLU A 38 -3.77 -8.40 -8.63
C GLU A 38 -3.25 -8.47 -10.07
N GLU A 39 -1.95 -8.73 -10.25
CA GLU A 39 -1.26 -8.69 -11.54
C GLU A 39 -0.60 -10.06 -11.85
N PRO A 40 -1.39 -11.14 -12.01
CA PRO A 40 -0.86 -12.48 -12.25
C PRO A 40 -0.11 -12.63 -13.59
N GLU A 41 -0.26 -11.69 -14.51
CA GLU A 41 0.50 -11.59 -15.76
C GLU A 41 2.00 -11.42 -15.53
N PHE A 42 2.41 -10.80 -14.41
CA PHE A 42 3.81 -10.61 -14.05
C PHE A 42 4.47 -11.86 -13.46
N CYS A 43 3.70 -12.92 -13.24
CA CYS A 43 4.25 -14.22 -12.87
C CYS A 43 4.95 -14.90 -14.05
N ILE A 44 6.22 -15.24 -13.86
CA ILE A 44 7.02 -15.93 -14.87
C ILE A 44 6.39 -17.28 -15.23
N PRO A 45 6.45 -17.71 -16.51
CA PRO A 45 5.75 -18.92 -16.97
C PRO A 45 6.05 -20.18 -16.14
N ALA A 46 7.31 -20.35 -15.72
CA ALA A 46 7.75 -21.50 -14.92
C ALA A 46 7.14 -21.55 -13.50
N LYS A 47 6.63 -20.42 -12.98
CA LYS A 47 6.11 -20.29 -11.61
C LYS A 47 4.61 -20.02 -11.55
N ARG A 48 3.96 -19.76 -12.68
CA ARG A 48 2.54 -19.36 -12.73
C ARG A 48 1.60 -20.33 -12.02
N ALA A 49 1.75 -21.64 -12.23
CA ALA A 49 0.92 -22.64 -11.55
C ALA A 49 1.14 -22.65 -10.03
N GLN A 50 2.38 -22.44 -9.58
CA GLN A 50 2.72 -22.34 -8.16
C GLN A 50 2.12 -21.07 -7.53
N ALA A 51 2.23 -19.93 -8.21
CA ALA A 51 1.66 -18.66 -7.78
C ALA A 51 0.13 -18.74 -7.68
N GLN A 52 -0.55 -19.29 -8.70
CA GLN A 52 -2.00 -19.51 -8.68
C GLN A 52 -2.44 -20.41 -7.53
N ALA A 53 -1.74 -21.52 -7.30
CA ALA A 53 -2.02 -22.40 -6.16
C ALA A 53 -1.79 -21.69 -4.82
N TYR A 54 -0.77 -20.83 -4.72
CA TYR A 54 -0.49 -20.01 -3.55
C TYR A 54 -1.64 -19.01 -3.27
N PHE A 55 -2.03 -18.20 -4.26
CA PHE A 55 -3.09 -17.20 -4.13
C PHE A 55 -4.44 -17.85 -3.81
N ALA A 56 -4.77 -18.97 -4.45
CA ALA A 56 -5.99 -19.73 -4.15
C ALA A 56 -5.99 -20.28 -2.71
N ARG A 57 -4.85 -20.78 -2.23
CA ARG A 57 -4.72 -21.35 -0.86
C ARG A 57 -4.92 -20.29 0.22
N ILE A 58 -4.38 -19.09 0.03
CA ILE A 58 -4.51 -17.98 0.99
C ILE A 58 -5.76 -17.12 0.76
N GLN A 59 -6.56 -17.45 -0.27
CA GLN A 59 -7.74 -16.71 -0.67
C GLN A 59 -7.42 -15.22 -0.89
N ALA A 60 -6.40 -14.94 -1.70
CA ALA A 60 -5.99 -13.58 -2.02
C ALA A 60 -7.07 -12.85 -2.82
N LEU A 61 -7.14 -11.53 -2.64
CA LEU A 61 -7.95 -10.67 -3.50
C LEU A 61 -7.29 -10.59 -4.88
N HIS A 62 -8.08 -10.74 -5.93
CA HIS A 62 -7.61 -10.60 -7.31
C HIS A 62 -8.04 -9.28 -7.94
N GLU A 63 -9.22 -8.80 -7.59
CA GLU A 63 -9.76 -7.54 -8.08
C GLU A 63 -10.83 -7.03 -7.11
N LYS A 64 -10.98 -5.71 -6.98
CA LYS A 64 -12.10 -5.10 -6.26
C LYS A 64 -13.43 -5.47 -6.91
N GLN A 65 -14.47 -5.54 -6.09
CA GLN A 65 -15.82 -5.82 -6.52
C GLN A 65 -16.76 -4.70 -6.11
N PHE A 66 -17.70 -4.34 -6.98
CA PHE A 66 -18.63 -3.24 -6.77
C PHE A 66 -20.06 -3.70 -6.97
N ARG A 67 -21.00 -3.12 -6.22
CA ARG A 67 -22.42 -3.46 -6.35
C ARG A 67 -23.31 -2.31 -5.93
N PHE A 68 -24.30 -2.00 -6.77
CA PHE A 68 -25.41 -1.14 -6.39
C PHE A 68 -26.17 -1.73 -5.20
N SER A 69 -26.19 -1.01 -4.08
CA SER A 69 -26.98 -1.36 -2.91
C SER A 69 -27.77 -0.17 -2.41
N GLN A 70 -28.93 -0.43 -1.79
CA GLN A 70 -29.73 0.64 -1.19
C GLN A 70 -29.00 1.36 -0.06
N GLN A 71 -28.14 0.64 0.68
CA GLN A 71 -27.32 1.23 1.74
C GLN A 71 -26.30 2.21 1.16
N ALA A 72 -25.50 1.76 0.18
CA ALA A 72 -24.53 2.58 -0.54
C ALA A 72 -25.19 3.83 -1.15
N ARG A 73 -26.34 3.66 -1.81
CA ARG A 73 -27.10 4.79 -2.36
C ARG A 73 -27.60 5.77 -1.29
N LYS A 74 -28.08 5.29 -0.14
CA LYS A 74 -28.50 6.19 0.96
C LYS A 74 -27.30 6.98 1.50
N GLN A 75 -26.16 6.32 1.64
CA GLN A 75 -24.92 6.91 2.11
C GLN A 75 -24.41 7.99 1.14
N LEU A 76 -24.30 7.69 -0.15
CA LEU A 76 -23.85 8.66 -1.16
C LEU A 76 -24.72 9.93 -1.17
N ALA A 77 -26.05 9.78 -1.11
CA ALA A 77 -26.95 10.95 -1.13
C ALA A 77 -27.00 11.75 0.18
N SER A 78 -26.36 11.27 1.24
CA SER A 78 -26.18 12.07 2.46
C SER A 78 -25.05 13.10 2.33
N ILE A 79 -24.19 12.94 1.32
CA ILE A 79 -23.04 13.81 1.05
C ILE A 79 -23.49 14.92 0.10
N GLN A 80 -23.30 16.18 0.50
CA GLN A 80 -23.69 17.33 -0.31
C GLN A 80 -22.64 17.65 -1.37
N ALA A 81 -23.10 18.02 -2.57
CA ALA A 81 -22.26 18.54 -3.66
C ALA A 81 -21.04 17.66 -4.03
N TRP A 82 -21.10 16.34 -3.78
CA TRP A 82 -19.96 15.43 -3.99
C TRP A 82 -19.53 15.30 -5.45
N ALA A 83 -20.41 15.60 -6.41
CA ALA A 83 -20.08 15.63 -7.83
C ALA A 83 -19.56 17.01 -8.29
N GLY A 84 -19.12 17.87 -7.36
CA GLY A 84 -18.60 19.23 -7.59
C GLY A 84 -19.58 20.33 -7.21
N ASP A 85 -20.85 20.19 -7.57
CA ASP A 85 -21.93 21.09 -7.13
C ASP A 85 -23.25 20.32 -6.92
N ALA A 86 -24.24 21.00 -6.31
CA ALA A 86 -25.53 20.39 -5.98
C ALA A 86 -26.34 19.98 -7.22
N ALA A 87 -26.34 20.78 -8.28
CA ALA A 87 -27.11 20.48 -9.49
C ALA A 87 -26.54 19.28 -10.25
N ARG A 88 -25.20 19.19 -10.35
CA ARG A 88 -24.51 18.04 -10.91
C ARG A 88 -24.75 16.80 -10.06
N THR A 89 -24.67 16.93 -8.74
CA THR A 89 -24.96 15.83 -7.80
C THR A 89 -26.36 15.25 -8.01
N ASP A 90 -27.38 16.11 -8.09
CA ASP A 90 -28.77 15.68 -8.33
C ASP A 90 -28.95 14.98 -9.69
N SER A 91 -28.27 15.47 -10.73
CA SER A 91 -28.29 14.86 -12.06
C SER A 91 -27.62 13.48 -12.05
N THR A 92 -26.41 13.39 -11.48
CA THR A 92 -25.64 12.15 -11.38
C THR A 92 -26.37 11.09 -10.57
N ILE A 93 -27.00 11.46 -9.45
CA ILE A 93 -27.80 10.51 -8.65
C ILE A 93 -28.92 9.89 -9.48
N LYS A 94 -29.63 10.66 -10.30
CA LYS A 94 -30.71 10.12 -11.17
C LYS A 94 -30.16 9.13 -12.20
N GLN A 95 -28.99 9.41 -12.76
CA GLN A 95 -28.33 8.53 -13.71
C GLN A 95 -27.84 7.25 -13.02
N LEU A 96 -27.24 7.36 -11.84
CA LEU A 96 -26.86 6.21 -11.01
C LEU A 96 -28.07 5.35 -10.64
N ASP A 97 -29.20 5.96 -10.26
CA ASP A 97 -30.43 5.23 -9.93
C ASP A 97 -30.97 4.47 -11.16
N ALA A 98 -30.87 5.05 -12.37
CA ALA A 98 -31.23 4.38 -13.61
C ALA A 98 -30.29 3.20 -13.94
N LEU A 99 -28.97 3.39 -13.77
CA LEU A 99 -27.97 2.33 -13.92
C LEU A 99 -28.21 1.20 -12.93
N ALA A 100 -28.50 1.53 -11.68
CA ALA A 100 -28.79 0.57 -10.61
C ALA A 100 -30.06 -0.24 -10.91
N ALA A 101 -31.12 0.40 -11.42
CA ALA A 101 -32.36 -0.29 -11.79
C ALA A 101 -32.13 -1.36 -12.87
N ASN A 102 -31.31 -1.05 -13.88
CA ASN A 102 -30.98 -1.97 -14.98
C ASN A 102 -29.99 -3.08 -14.58
N ASN A 103 -29.37 -2.95 -13.40
CA ASN A 103 -28.28 -3.83 -12.94
C ASN A 103 -28.51 -4.36 -11.52
N SER A 104 -29.77 -4.43 -11.10
CA SER A 104 -30.11 -4.85 -9.74
C SER A 104 -29.53 -6.22 -9.40
N GLY A 105 -28.83 -6.29 -8.26
CA GLY A 105 -28.24 -7.53 -7.74
C GLY A 105 -26.95 -7.99 -8.44
N LYS A 106 -26.47 -7.30 -9.48
CA LYS A 106 -25.20 -7.61 -10.13
C LYS A 106 -24.02 -7.11 -9.31
N THR A 107 -22.95 -7.90 -9.29
CA THR A 107 -21.63 -7.49 -8.83
C THR A 107 -20.74 -7.29 -10.04
N PHE A 108 -19.94 -6.23 -10.02
CA PHE A 108 -19.03 -5.84 -11.10
C PHE A 108 -17.59 -5.99 -10.64
N ALA A 109 -16.74 -6.46 -11.55
CA ALA A 109 -15.29 -6.24 -11.48
C ALA A 109 -14.99 -4.73 -11.66
N ALA A 110 -13.82 -4.26 -11.25
CA ALA A 110 -13.42 -2.87 -11.31
C ALA A 110 -13.50 -2.32 -12.75
N HIS A 111 -13.00 -3.07 -13.73
CA HIS A 111 -13.05 -2.66 -15.13
C HIS A 111 -14.49 -2.42 -15.62
N ASP A 112 -15.38 -3.38 -15.39
CA ASP A 112 -16.78 -3.29 -15.82
C ASP A 112 -17.55 -2.20 -15.05
N TRP A 113 -17.20 -1.99 -13.78
CA TRP A 113 -17.75 -0.93 -12.95
C TRP A 113 -17.39 0.45 -13.49
N HIS A 114 -16.11 0.70 -13.78
CA HIS A 114 -15.66 1.97 -14.35
C HIS A 114 -16.22 2.21 -15.75
N ALA A 115 -16.26 1.18 -16.60
CA ALA A 115 -16.91 1.28 -17.92
C ALA A 115 -18.41 1.61 -17.82
N LEU A 116 -19.10 1.09 -16.80
CA LEU A 116 -20.51 1.41 -16.55
C LEU A 116 -20.71 2.87 -16.12
N LEU A 117 -19.75 3.45 -15.38
CA LEU A 117 -19.81 4.81 -14.86
C LEU A 117 -19.21 5.86 -15.80
N GLU A 118 -18.43 5.47 -16.80
CA GLU A 118 -17.79 6.37 -17.77
C GLU A 118 -18.76 7.42 -18.37
N PRO A 119 -20.00 7.09 -18.76
CA PRO A 119 -20.94 8.08 -19.30
C PRO A 119 -21.35 9.18 -18.32
N LEU A 120 -21.14 8.98 -17.01
CA LEU A 120 -21.41 9.99 -15.98
C LEU A 120 -20.35 11.10 -15.96
N ALA A 121 -19.21 10.89 -16.65
CA ALA A 121 -18.08 11.82 -16.73
C ALA A 121 -17.66 12.36 -15.35
N LEU A 122 -17.54 11.47 -14.37
CA LEU A 122 -17.04 11.79 -13.04
C LEU A 122 -15.55 12.13 -13.13
N GLY A 123 -15.10 13.15 -12.38
CA GLY A 123 -13.67 13.35 -12.14
C GLY A 123 -13.17 12.35 -11.11
N ASP A 124 -11.85 12.30 -10.91
CA ASP A 124 -11.19 11.31 -10.05
C ASP A 124 -11.74 11.30 -8.61
N GLU A 125 -11.92 12.48 -7.99
CA GLU A 125 -12.48 12.61 -6.65
C GLU A 125 -13.94 12.08 -6.53
N PRO A 126 -14.92 12.55 -7.35
CA PRO A 126 -16.27 11.97 -7.34
C PRO A 126 -16.31 10.48 -7.67
N LEU A 127 -15.45 10.00 -8.58
CA LEU A 127 -15.38 8.58 -8.92
C LEU A 127 -14.85 7.76 -7.75
N GLY A 128 -13.76 8.21 -7.10
CA GLY A 128 -13.19 7.56 -5.92
C GLY A 128 -14.20 7.44 -4.78
N LEU A 129 -14.99 8.49 -4.53
CA LEU A 129 -16.07 8.42 -3.53
C LEU A 129 -17.14 7.39 -3.89
N VAL A 130 -17.52 7.31 -5.17
CA VAL A 130 -18.47 6.30 -5.65
C VAL A 130 -17.90 4.90 -5.49
N ASP A 131 -16.62 4.70 -5.82
CA ASP A 131 -15.93 3.43 -5.63
C ASP A 131 -15.93 3.02 -4.15
N ASP A 132 -15.50 3.90 -3.25
CA ASP A 132 -15.45 3.65 -1.81
C ASP A 132 -16.80 3.20 -1.24
N ILE A 133 -17.88 3.85 -1.66
CA ILE A 133 -19.23 3.64 -1.15
C ILE A 133 -19.87 2.37 -1.73
N PHE A 134 -19.57 2.03 -2.98
CA PHE A 134 -20.17 0.88 -3.68
C PHE A 134 -19.29 -0.36 -3.70
N GLN A 135 -18.04 -0.27 -3.21
CA GLN A 135 -17.16 -1.42 -3.03
C GLN A 135 -17.79 -2.45 -2.10
N VAL A 136 -17.60 -3.71 -2.46
CA VAL A 136 -17.99 -4.88 -1.69
C VAL A 136 -16.74 -5.48 -1.07
N ARG A 137 -16.71 -5.54 0.26
CA ARG A 137 -15.68 -6.27 0.99
C ARG A 137 -15.68 -7.74 0.60
N ALA A 138 -14.60 -8.20 -0.05
CA ALA A 138 -14.37 -9.60 -0.35
C ALA A 138 -13.96 -10.34 0.93
N LEU A 139 -14.58 -11.49 1.20
CA LEU A 139 -14.35 -12.26 2.43
C LEU A 139 -13.67 -13.61 2.15
N ARG A 140 -12.74 -13.99 3.02
CA ARG A 140 -12.23 -15.35 3.15
C ARG A 140 -13.28 -16.26 3.78
N ARG A 141 -13.04 -17.58 3.79
CA ARG A 141 -13.98 -18.54 4.38
C ARG A 141 -14.17 -18.37 5.89
N ASP A 142 -13.16 -17.83 6.57
CA ASP A 142 -13.19 -17.54 8.00
C ASP A 142 -13.85 -16.19 8.34
N GLY A 143 -14.28 -15.42 7.33
CA GLY A 143 -14.90 -14.10 7.50
C GLY A 143 -13.93 -12.92 7.57
N SER A 144 -12.61 -13.15 7.46
CA SER A 144 -11.62 -12.08 7.31
C SER A 144 -11.64 -11.49 5.88
N THR A 145 -11.10 -10.27 5.71
CA THR A 145 -11.02 -9.58 4.41
C THR A 145 -10.03 -10.27 3.48
N GLN A 146 -10.39 -10.57 2.23
CA GLN A 146 -9.41 -10.93 1.20
C GLN A 146 -8.56 -9.70 0.85
N GLU A 147 -7.27 -9.91 0.66
CA GLU A 147 -6.31 -8.82 0.42
C GLU A 147 -5.33 -9.21 -0.68
N TYR A 148 -4.74 -8.20 -1.32
CA TYR A 148 -3.69 -8.42 -2.30
C TYR A 148 -2.46 -9.03 -1.65
N GLN A 149 -1.83 -9.96 -2.38
CA GLN A 149 -0.70 -10.74 -1.91
C GLN A 149 0.32 -10.88 -3.04
N THR A 150 1.60 -10.93 -2.69
CA THR A 150 2.68 -11.14 -3.66
C THR A 150 3.22 -12.56 -3.60
N PHE A 151 3.85 -12.98 -4.69
CA PHE A 151 4.63 -14.21 -4.79
C PHE A 151 5.97 -13.88 -5.44
N LEU A 152 6.88 -13.27 -4.66
CA LEU A 152 8.14 -12.72 -5.15
C LEU A 152 9.00 -13.72 -5.94
N ASP A 153 9.06 -14.98 -5.50
CA ASP A 153 9.79 -16.06 -6.19
C ASP A 153 9.23 -16.39 -7.59
N GLY A 154 8.04 -15.90 -7.91
CA GLY A 154 7.43 -15.96 -9.25
C GLY A 154 7.66 -14.73 -10.11
N SER A 155 8.30 -13.67 -9.60
CA SER A 155 8.67 -12.49 -10.38
C SER A 155 9.94 -12.73 -11.19
N ALA A 156 10.25 -11.84 -12.13
CA ALA A 156 11.52 -11.88 -12.86
C ALA A 156 12.74 -11.75 -11.92
N ASP A 157 13.88 -12.33 -12.28
CA ASP A 157 15.07 -12.39 -11.42
C ASP A 157 15.55 -11.01 -10.97
N TYR A 158 15.49 -10.00 -11.86
CA TYR A 158 15.89 -8.64 -11.50
C TYR A 158 14.95 -8.02 -10.47
N VAL A 159 13.64 -8.28 -10.55
CA VAL A 159 12.65 -7.80 -9.57
C VAL A 159 12.93 -8.44 -8.21
N GLN A 160 13.18 -9.75 -8.19
CA GLN A 160 13.58 -10.45 -6.97
C GLN A 160 14.84 -9.85 -6.36
N ALA A 161 15.86 -9.60 -7.18
CA ALA A 161 17.12 -9.00 -6.76
C ALA A 161 16.89 -7.60 -6.17
N THR A 162 16.13 -6.72 -6.85
CA THR A 162 15.85 -5.37 -6.36
C THR A 162 15.31 -5.35 -4.92
N PHE A 163 14.29 -6.16 -4.62
CA PHE A 163 13.69 -6.17 -3.28
C PHE A 163 14.59 -6.85 -2.25
N ARG A 164 15.30 -7.93 -2.62
CA ARG A 164 16.25 -8.61 -1.71
C ARG A 164 17.46 -7.73 -1.41
N ASP A 165 17.97 -6.98 -2.39
CA ASP A 165 19.09 -6.06 -2.23
C ASP A 165 18.71 -4.86 -1.35
N PHE A 166 17.49 -4.35 -1.51
CA PHE A 166 16.95 -3.34 -0.59
C PHE A 166 16.88 -3.86 0.85
N VAL A 167 16.35 -5.06 1.07
CA VAL A 167 16.31 -5.69 2.41
C VAL A 167 17.73 -5.95 2.95
N ALA A 168 18.66 -6.39 2.11
CA ALA A 168 20.06 -6.57 2.48
C ALA A 168 20.72 -5.25 2.89
N SER A 169 20.35 -4.13 2.25
CA SER A 169 20.83 -2.80 2.63
C SER A 169 20.37 -2.40 4.04
N ALA A 170 19.12 -2.69 4.40
CA ALA A 170 18.61 -2.48 5.75
C ALA A 170 19.33 -3.36 6.77
N ALA A 171 19.60 -4.63 6.43
CA ALA A 171 20.35 -5.55 7.28
C ALA A 171 21.81 -5.10 7.54
N ALA A 172 22.43 -4.49 6.53
CA ALA A 172 23.79 -3.94 6.62
C ALA A 172 23.86 -2.58 7.34
N GLY A 173 22.70 -1.98 7.66
CA GLY A 173 22.62 -0.66 8.28
C GLY A 173 23.44 -0.55 9.57
N PRO A 174 24.21 0.53 9.77
CA PRO A 174 25.09 0.67 10.94
C PRO A 174 24.30 0.80 12.25
N GLN A 175 23.05 1.29 12.20
CA GLN A 175 22.19 1.50 13.37
C GLN A 175 21.48 0.22 13.84
N ARG A 176 21.51 -0.85 13.04
CA ARG A 176 20.85 -2.11 13.37
C ARG A 176 21.49 -2.80 14.56
N LYS A 177 20.71 -3.01 15.63
CA LYS A 177 21.18 -3.55 16.92
C LYS A 177 21.34 -5.07 16.92
N ASP A 178 20.32 -5.79 16.47
CA ASP A 178 20.41 -7.25 16.31
C ASP A 178 20.96 -7.54 14.90
N LYS A 179 22.15 -8.12 14.81
CA LYS A 179 22.73 -8.50 13.50
C LYS A 179 22.30 -9.89 13.02
N SER A 180 21.69 -10.70 13.90
CA SER A 180 21.39 -12.11 13.67
C SER A 180 19.96 -12.38 13.20
N GLY A 181 18.99 -11.52 13.53
CA GLY A 181 17.60 -11.64 13.08
C GLY A 181 17.36 -11.19 11.63
N LYS A 182 16.10 -11.09 11.24
CA LYS A 182 15.69 -10.36 10.02
C LYS A 182 15.78 -8.84 10.27
N PRO A 183 16.08 -8.00 9.26
CA PRO A 183 15.97 -6.56 9.42
C PRO A 183 14.51 -6.14 9.57
N ARG A 184 14.24 -5.21 10.48
CA ARG A 184 12.91 -4.63 10.67
C ARG A 184 12.66 -3.53 9.65
N LEU A 185 11.71 -3.76 8.75
CA LEU A 185 11.35 -2.80 7.71
C LEU A 185 9.97 -2.21 8.02
N VAL A 186 9.92 -0.90 8.25
CA VAL A 186 8.66 -0.19 8.48
C VAL A 186 8.11 0.31 7.15
N ILE A 187 6.90 -0.11 6.82
CA ILE A 187 6.17 0.17 5.60
C ILE A 187 5.19 1.32 5.86
N LEU A 188 5.27 2.35 5.02
CA LEU A 188 4.31 3.44 4.95
C LEU A 188 3.55 3.34 3.64
N THR A 189 2.23 3.28 3.74
CA THR A 189 1.30 3.26 2.60
C THR A 189 0.65 4.64 2.35
N ALA A 190 1.21 5.69 2.96
CA ALA A 190 0.64 7.03 3.04
C ALA A 190 0.49 7.73 1.67
N SER A 191 1.21 7.27 0.65
CA SER A 191 1.14 7.84 -0.70
C SER A 191 -0.02 7.27 -1.53
N SER A 192 -0.64 6.17 -1.09
CA SER A 192 -1.86 5.66 -1.74
C SER A 192 -3.08 6.50 -1.41
N ASN A 193 -3.99 6.65 -2.38
CA ASN A 193 -5.31 7.18 -2.10
C ASN A 193 -6.04 6.32 -1.05
N ASP A 194 -5.92 4.99 -1.09
CA ASP A 194 -6.32 4.10 0.02
C ASP A 194 -5.08 3.52 0.72
N ALA A 195 -4.78 4.01 1.92
CA ALA A 195 -3.63 3.55 2.69
C ALA A 195 -3.76 2.12 3.22
N PHE A 196 -4.95 1.50 3.20
CA PHE A 196 -5.16 0.13 3.69
C PHE A 196 -5.03 -0.91 2.59
N GLU A 197 -5.35 -0.53 1.35
CA GLU A 197 -5.46 -1.45 0.21
C GLU A 197 -4.20 -2.29 -0.03
N TYR A 198 -3.03 -1.66 0.01
CA TYR A 198 -1.75 -2.28 -0.33
C TYR A 198 -0.91 -2.70 0.89
N VAL A 199 -1.45 -2.65 2.11
CA VAL A 199 -0.70 -3.02 3.32
C VAL A 199 -0.22 -4.46 3.22
N SER A 200 -1.14 -5.41 3.01
CA SER A 200 -0.80 -6.83 2.88
C SER A 200 0.08 -7.14 1.67
N TYR A 201 -0.08 -6.40 0.58
CA TYR A 201 0.80 -6.50 -0.58
C TYR A 201 2.26 -6.25 -0.18
N TYR A 202 2.54 -5.08 0.41
CA TYR A 202 3.91 -4.71 0.76
C TYR A 202 4.48 -5.53 1.92
N LEU A 203 3.65 -5.88 2.92
CA LEU A 203 4.08 -6.80 3.98
C LEU A 203 4.53 -8.13 3.39
N SER A 204 3.70 -8.76 2.55
CA SER A 204 4.04 -10.05 1.92
C SER A 204 5.29 -9.97 1.04
N LEU A 205 5.46 -8.87 0.30
CA LEU A 205 6.60 -8.64 -0.58
C LEU A 205 7.91 -8.58 0.19
N PHE A 206 7.96 -7.78 1.25
CA PHE A 206 9.17 -7.60 2.02
C PHE A 206 9.47 -8.77 2.96
N GLU A 207 8.44 -9.46 3.46
CA GLU A 207 8.62 -10.73 4.17
C GLU A 207 9.24 -11.80 3.25
N ALA A 208 8.77 -11.91 2.01
CA ALA A 208 9.35 -12.80 1.00
C ALA A 208 10.79 -12.39 0.60
N ALA A 209 11.10 -11.09 0.63
CA ALA A 209 12.44 -10.58 0.43
C ALA A 209 13.36 -10.76 1.65
N GLY A 210 12.84 -11.24 2.79
CA GLY A 210 13.62 -11.62 3.97
C GLY A 210 13.57 -10.64 5.15
N ALA A 211 12.71 -9.63 5.12
CA ALA A 211 12.53 -8.68 6.24
C ALA A 211 11.51 -9.19 7.28
N GLU A 212 11.54 -8.57 8.45
CA GLU A 212 10.39 -8.47 9.35
C GLU A 212 9.65 -7.18 8.96
N ALA A 213 8.58 -7.30 8.17
CA ALA A 213 7.83 -6.15 7.67
C ALA A 213 6.77 -5.72 8.69
N LEU A 214 6.68 -4.42 8.94
CA LEU A 214 5.76 -3.83 9.92
C LEU A 214 5.09 -2.61 9.28
N TRP A 215 3.79 -2.46 9.45
CA TRP A 215 3.06 -1.33 8.89
C TRP A 215 2.95 -0.16 9.89
N LEU A 216 3.22 1.05 9.41
CA LEU A 216 2.99 2.30 10.13
C LEU A 216 1.86 3.08 9.43
N PRO A 217 0.65 3.18 10.03
CA PRO A 217 -0.55 3.67 9.37
C PRO A 217 -0.64 5.20 9.33
N LEU A 218 0.39 5.85 8.80
CA LEU A 218 0.49 7.30 8.79
C LEU A 218 -0.49 7.90 7.76
N GLU A 219 -1.47 8.66 8.24
CA GLU A 219 -2.35 9.48 7.39
C GLU A 219 -2.81 10.74 8.15
N PRO A 220 -3.22 11.82 7.46
CA PRO A 220 -3.77 13.03 8.06
C PRO A 220 -4.84 12.77 9.14
N ALA A 221 -5.81 11.89 8.87
CA ALA A 221 -6.87 11.56 9.82
C ALA A 221 -6.32 11.07 11.17
N LEU A 222 -5.33 10.17 11.16
CA LEU A 222 -4.69 9.66 12.38
C LEU A 222 -3.94 10.76 13.13
N ILE A 223 -3.18 11.60 12.42
CA ILE A 223 -2.36 12.65 13.05
C ILE A 223 -3.22 13.78 13.63
N ARG A 224 -4.38 14.04 13.03
CA ARG A 224 -5.32 15.09 13.47
C ARG A 224 -6.36 14.60 14.48
N ALA A 225 -6.45 13.29 14.69
CA ALA A 225 -7.43 12.72 15.60
C ALA A 225 -7.19 13.19 17.04
N THR A 226 -8.21 13.82 17.60
CA THR A 226 -8.33 14.05 19.06
C THR A 226 -9.27 13.03 19.70
N ASP A 227 -10.09 12.35 18.88
CA ASP A 227 -11.00 11.27 19.24
C ASP A 227 -10.84 10.14 18.22
N CYS A 228 -10.31 9.01 18.66
CA CYS A 228 -10.03 7.85 17.81
C CYS A 228 -11.30 7.17 17.30
N ALA A 229 -12.46 7.39 17.92
CA ALA A 229 -13.73 6.87 17.41
C ALA A 229 -14.17 7.55 16.10
N ARG A 230 -13.56 8.69 15.74
CA ARG A 230 -13.91 9.50 14.57
C ARG A 230 -12.95 9.35 13.40
N LEU A 231 -12.07 8.34 13.41
CA LEU A 231 -11.06 8.19 12.35
C LEU A 231 -11.67 8.11 10.93
N ASP A 232 -12.81 7.45 10.76
CA ASP A 232 -13.49 7.37 9.46
C ASP A 232 -14.05 8.71 9.00
N ASP A 233 -14.70 9.46 9.90
CA ASP A 233 -15.19 10.82 9.59
C ASP A 233 -14.03 11.75 9.23
N LEU A 234 -12.95 11.70 10.02
CA LEU A 234 -11.75 12.51 9.81
C LEU A 234 -11.05 12.13 8.51
N ARG A 235 -11.12 10.88 8.09
CA ARG A 235 -10.57 10.46 6.79
C ARG A 235 -11.35 11.04 5.63
N PHE A 236 -12.67 11.10 5.73
CA PHE A 236 -13.45 11.80 4.72
C PHE A 236 -13.10 13.30 4.69
N GLU A 237 -12.96 13.94 5.85
CA GLU A 237 -12.61 15.36 5.97
C GLU A 237 -11.20 15.70 5.44
N TRP A 238 -10.19 14.91 5.80
CA TRP A 238 -8.78 15.25 5.54
C TRP A 238 -8.17 14.53 4.35
N ASN A 239 -8.72 13.39 3.95
CA ASN A 239 -8.22 12.57 2.85
C ASN A 239 -9.21 12.46 1.69
N GLY A 240 -10.48 12.85 1.87
CA GLY A 240 -11.51 12.68 0.84
C GLY A 240 -11.95 11.24 0.62
N VAL A 241 -11.57 10.31 1.51
CA VAL A 241 -11.81 8.86 1.33
C VAL A 241 -12.83 8.34 2.33
N HIS A 242 -13.71 7.48 1.87
CA HIS A 242 -14.86 6.98 2.63
C HIS A 242 -14.81 5.46 2.82
N SER A 243 -15.61 4.93 3.76
CA SER A 243 -15.93 3.49 3.90
C SER A 243 -14.74 2.55 4.16
N ARG A 244 -13.52 3.07 4.39
CA ARG A 244 -12.33 2.23 4.57
C ARG A 244 -12.45 1.24 5.72
N ALA A 245 -12.99 1.60 6.88
CA ALA A 245 -13.15 0.62 7.94
C ALA A 245 -14.21 -0.45 7.63
N ALA A 246 -15.20 -0.12 6.79
CA ALA A 246 -16.16 -1.11 6.31
C ALA A 246 -15.51 -2.09 5.30
N ASN A 247 -14.60 -1.59 4.45
CA ASN A 247 -13.90 -2.38 3.43
C ASN A 247 -12.70 -3.16 3.99
N HIS A 248 -11.98 -2.61 4.98
CA HIS A 248 -10.76 -3.14 5.59
C HIS A 248 -10.78 -3.02 7.13
N PRO A 249 -11.71 -3.68 7.83
CA PRO A 249 -11.88 -3.51 9.28
C PRO A 249 -10.66 -3.98 10.10
N GLU A 250 -9.86 -4.91 9.60
CA GLU A 250 -8.64 -5.38 10.27
C GLU A 250 -7.59 -4.26 10.35
N TRP A 251 -7.34 -3.55 9.24
CA TRP A 251 -6.42 -2.42 9.21
C TRP A 251 -6.95 -1.20 9.93
N ALA A 252 -8.26 -0.95 9.84
CA ALA A 252 -8.91 0.09 10.63
C ALA A 252 -8.76 -0.16 12.14
N LYS A 253 -8.92 -1.42 12.58
CA LYS A 253 -8.68 -1.79 13.98
C LYS A 253 -7.21 -1.61 14.37
N ALA A 254 -6.27 -2.01 13.51
CA ALA A 254 -4.85 -1.82 13.77
C ALA A 254 -4.49 -0.33 13.89
N GLN A 255 -5.03 0.52 13.00
CA GLN A 255 -4.85 1.96 13.09
C GLN A 255 -5.50 2.56 14.33
N GLY A 256 -6.70 2.11 14.71
CA GLY A 256 -7.35 2.52 15.96
C GLY A 256 -6.47 2.26 17.18
N ASP A 257 -5.81 1.10 17.23
CA ASP A 257 -4.83 0.77 18.29
C ASP A 257 -3.64 1.75 18.32
N PHE A 258 -3.14 2.20 17.17
CA PHE A 258 -2.11 3.25 17.13
C PHE A 258 -2.63 4.63 17.54
N CYS A 259 -3.88 4.94 17.24
CA CYS A 259 -4.51 6.18 17.67
C CYS A 259 -4.66 6.23 19.20
N GLU A 260 -5.11 5.14 19.81
CA GLU A 260 -5.27 5.01 21.26
C GLU A 260 -3.91 4.95 21.99
N HIS A 261 -2.88 4.43 21.31
CA HIS A 261 -1.54 4.19 21.86
C HIS A 261 -0.44 4.80 20.97
N PRO A 262 -0.34 6.13 20.88
CA PRO A 262 0.61 6.80 19.97
C PRO A 262 2.08 6.48 20.25
N GLU A 263 2.42 6.05 21.47
CA GLU A 263 3.76 5.55 21.81
C GLU A 263 4.18 4.31 21.01
N LYS A 264 3.23 3.52 20.49
CA LYS A 264 3.50 2.37 19.60
C LYS A 264 4.07 2.84 18.26
N MET A 265 3.58 3.95 17.71
CA MET A 265 4.14 4.54 16.48
C MET A 265 5.59 4.96 16.67
N ARG A 266 5.89 5.63 17.79
CA ARG A 266 7.28 6.00 18.12
C ARG A 266 8.17 4.77 18.29
N SER A 267 7.67 3.74 18.98
CA SER A 267 8.41 2.49 19.17
C SER A 267 8.71 1.78 17.85
N LEU A 268 7.78 1.81 16.88
CA LEU A 268 8.02 1.31 15.53
C LEU A 268 9.17 2.06 14.85
N VAL A 269 9.11 3.38 14.83
CA VAL A 269 10.14 4.24 14.21
C VAL A 269 11.51 4.03 14.86
N ASP A 270 11.58 3.98 16.20
CA ASP A 270 12.83 3.81 16.94
C ASP A 270 13.45 2.39 16.75
N SER A 271 12.63 1.42 16.34
CA SER A 271 13.04 0.03 16.10
C SER A 271 13.34 -0.31 14.63
N ALA A 272 13.12 0.62 13.71
CA ALA A 272 13.26 0.37 12.28
C ALA A 272 14.73 0.28 11.85
N ASP A 273 15.06 -0.76 11.07
CA ASP A 273 16.34 -0.87 10.37
C ASP A 273 16.28 -0.23 8.98
N GLY A 274 15.07 -0.07 8.43
CA GLY A 274 14.79 0.64 7.19
C GLY A 274 13.33 1.10 7.12
N PHE A 275 13.07 2.02 6.20
CA PHE A 275 11.73 2.47 5.88
C PHE A 275 11.47 2.26 4.39
N PHE A 276 10.24 1.85 4.06
CA PHE A 276 9.73 1.84 2.71
C PHE A 276 8.49 2.72 2.65
N VAL A 277 8.43 3.61 1.67
CA VAL A 277 7.25 4.42 1.37
C VAL A 277 6.77 3.98 -0.01
N ASN A 278 5.50 3.62 -0.12
CA ASN A 278 4.93 3.14 -1.37
C ASN A 278 4.83 4.24 -2.43
N GLY A 279 4.65 3.82 -3.69
CA GLY A 279 4.30 4.72 -4.78
C GLY A 279 2.84 5.19 -4.69
N GLY A 280 2.57 6.39 -5.18
CA GLY A 280 1.24 6.99 -5.27
C GLY A 280 1.34 8.48 -5.59
N ASP A 281 0.44 9.30 -5.05
CA ASP A 281 0.51 10.76 -5.23
C ASP A 281 1.68 11.35 -4.43
N GLN A 282 2.48 12.19 -5.11
CA GLN A 282 3.70 12.80 -4.59
C GLN A 282 3.57 14.33 -4.45
N SER A 283 2.38 14.88 -4.71
CA SER A 283 2.12 16.33 -4.78
C SER A 283 1.92 17.02 -3.42
#